data_AF-A0A1X1HS63-F1
#
_entry.id   AF-A0A1X1HS63-F1
#
_cell.length_a   1.000
_cell.length_b   1.000
_cell.length_c   1.000
_cell.angle_alpha   90.00
_cell.angle_beta   90.00
_cell.angle_gamma   90.00
#
_symmetry.space_group_name_H-M   'P 1'
#
loop_
_entity.id
_entity.type
_entity.pdbx_description
1 polymer ?
#
loop_
_entity_poly.entity_id
_entity_poly.type
_entity_poly.pdbx_seq_one_letter_code
_entity_poly.pdbx_strand_id
1 'polypeptide(L)'
;MKQYRKKILIILGVLSLLVVTGSCFFLLLKPSQPPKELEYRMRTAREKSDFQLFGDKNQYVLAPRNKGSFFVSKTYAITDEYKTFIVKEEGKIHETPHLQIEGEYWNLVLYNLDEEGLPERKIDLFQAVRSYNQKSVPTRLIGSYYVEDTHYFGLEIRDLTDEENWVIRTVYLNVETEEVVDLPKDTKFGRDSDISATARITNFNKVIDSKGYIGPLNEIVTTRFEGQVPDPNINLYSLYPDIEDKLINQNWSLYVRTDKVTPDE
;
A
#
# COMPACT_ATOMS: atom_id res chain seq x y z
N MET A 1 38.00 -75.19 -10.70
CA MET A 1 38.13 -73.75 -10.34
C MET A 1 37.61 -72.76 -11.39
N LYS A 2 37.88 -72.93 -12.70
CA LYS A 2 37.50 -71.98 -13.77
C LYS A 2 35.98 -71.76 -13.92
N GLN A 3 35.19 -72.82 -13.76
CA GLN A 3 33.72 -72.78 -13.93
C GLN A 3 33.00 -72.08 -12.77
N TYR A 4 33.50 -72.20 -11.54
CA TYR A 4 32.97 -71.50 -10.37
C TYR A 4 33.23 -69.99 -10.43
N ARG A 5 34.42 -69.56 -10.89
CA ARG A 5 34.74 -68.13 -11.09
C ARG A 5 33.81 -67.47 -12.11
N LYS A 6 33.46 -68.17 -13.19
CA LYS A 6 32.52 -67.66 -14.21
C LYS A 6 31.10 -67.49 -13.65
N LYS A 7 30.63 -68.42 -12.81
CA LYS A 7 29.32 -68.30 -12.14
C LYS A 7 29.30 -67.16 -11.11
N ILE A 8 30.37 -66.98 -10.34
CA ILE A 8 30.49 -65.89 -9.35
C ILE A 8 30.47 -64.52 -10.05
N LEU A 9 31.18 -64.36 -11.16
CA LEU A 9 31.19 -63.12 -11.95
C LEU A 9 29.81 -62.78 -12.52
N ILE A 10 29.05 -63.80 -12.98
CA ILE A 10 27.67 -63.60 -13.47
C ILE A 10 26.76 -63.15 -12.33
N ILE A 11 26.86 -63.78 -11.14
CA ILE A 11 26.04 -63.42 -9.98
C ILE A 11 26.35 -61.99 -9.53
N LEU A 12 27.63 -61.60 -9.44
CA LEU A 12 28.04 -60.24 -9.11
C LEU A 12 27.54 -59.22 -10.14
N GLY A 13 27.61 -59.55 -11.43
CA GLY A 13 27.08 -58.69 -12.50
C GLY A 13 25.58 -58.44 -12.36
N VAL A 14 24.80 -59.51 -12.13
CA VAL A 14 23.34 -59.39 -11.93
C VAL A 14 23.01 -58.61 -10.66
N LEU A 15 23.76 -58.83 -9.56
CA LEU A 15 23.55 -58.08 -8.31
C LEU A 15 23.84 -56.58 -8.50
N SER A 16 24.91 -56.23 -9.22
CA SER A 16 25.25 -54.84 -9.50
C SER A 16 24.18 -54.15 -10.34
N LEU A 17 23.60 -54.86 -11.33
CA LEU A 17 22.52 -54.34 -12.16
C LEU A 17 21.26 -54.07 -11.32
N LEU A 18 20.91 -54.98 -10.40
CA LEU A 18 19.78 -54.82 -9.49
C LEU A 18 19.93 -53.62 -8.56
N VAL A 19 21.13 -53.37 -8.04
CA VAL A 19 21.41 -52.21 -7.18
C VAL A 19 21.26 -50.91 -7.97
N VAL A 20 21.77 -50.85 -9.20
CA VAL A 20 21.64 -49.66 -10.07
C VAL A 20 20.17 -49.43 -10.45
N THR A 21 19.44 -50.45 -10.88
CA THR A 21 18.01 -50.31 -11.21
C THR A 21 17.16 -49.96 -10.00
N GLY A 22 17.46 -50.54 -8.83
CA GLY A 22 16.79 -50.20 -7.58
C GLY A 22 17.04 -48.75 -7.18
N SER A 23 18.28 -48.26 -7.35
CA SER A 23 18.64 -46.88 -7.04
C SER A 23 17.99 -45.88 -8.00
N CYS A 24 17.95 -46.18 -9.30
CA CYS A 24 17.20 -45.39 -10.28
C CYS A 24 15.70 -45.40 -10.00
N PHE A 25 15.13 -46.53 -9.61
CA PHE A 25 13.72 -46.64 -9.26
C PHE A 25 13.37 -45.83 -8.01
N PHE A 26 14.24 -45.81 -6.98
CA PHE A 26 14.09 -44.96 -5.80
C PHE A 26 14.23 -43.46 -6.11
N LEU A 27 15.09 -43.09 -7.07
CA LEU A 27 15.20 -41.69 -7.51
C LEU A 27 13.97 -41.24 -8.32
N LEU A 28 13.37 -42.13 -9.12
CA LEU A 28 12.14 -41.87 -9.86
C LEU A 28 10.89 -41.88 -8.97
N LEU A 29 10.91 -42.65 -7.87
CA LEU A 29 9.84 -42.70 -6.88
C LEU A 29 9.92 -41.62 -5.80
N LYS A 30 10.94 -40.76 -5.80
CA LYS A 30 10.90 -39.57 -4.94
C LYS A 30 9.64 -38.79 -5.35
N PRO A 31 8.61 -38.71 -4.48
CA PRO A 31 7.46 -37.89 -4.81
C PRO A 31 8.01 -36.47 -4.98
N SER A 32 7.94 -35.94 -6.20
CA SER A 32 8.06 -34.51 -6.41
C SER A 32 7.00 -33.91 -5.51
N GLN A 33 7.39 -33.28 -4.41
CA GLN A 33 6.44 -32.46 -3.67
C GLN A 33 5.79 -31.56 -4.71
N PRO A 34 4.45 -31.53 -4.81
CA PRO A 34 3.81 -30.58 -5.71
C PRO A 34 4.40 -29.22 -5.38
N PRO A 35 4.86 -28.45 -6.39
CA PRO A 35 5.44 -27.15 -6.14
C PRO A 35 4.47 -26.39 -5.26
N LYS A 36 4.93 -25.99 -4.07
CA LYS A 36 4.10 -25.29 -3.09
C LYS A 36 3.55 -24.07 -3.83
N GLU A 37 2.23 -24.04 -4.10
CA GLU A 37 1.63 -22.89 -4.78
C GLU A 37 1.98 -21.65 -3.96
N LEU A 38 2.65 -20.70 -4.61
CA LEU A 38 3.03 -19.44 -3.99
C LEU A 38 1.75 -18.69 -3.63
N GLU A 39 1.41 -18.67 -2.35
CA GLU A 39 0.35 -17.82 -1.83
C GLU A 39 0.75 -16.36 -2.06
N TYR A 40 -0.17 -15.54 -2.56
CA TYR A 40 0.05 -14.11 -2.75
C TYR A 40 -1.10 -13.31 -2.19
N ARG A 41 -0.78 -12.11 -1.72
CA ARG A 41 -1.74 -11.06 -1.41
C ARG A 41 -1.76 -10.09 -2.58
N MET A 42 -2.96 -9.69 -3.00
CA MET A 42 -3.11 -8.67 -4.03
C MET A 42 -4.12 -7.61 -3.63
N ARG A 43 -3.92 -6.41 -4.17
CA ARG A 43 -4.85 -5.30 -4.11
C ARG A 43 -4.86 -4.58 -5.45
N THR A 44 -6.04 -4.24 -5.92
CA THR A 44 -6.23 -3.37 -7.08
C THR A 44 -6.44 -1.94 -6.61
N ALA A 45 -5.88 -0.99 -7.36
CA ALA A 45 -6.11 0.42 -7.17
C ALA A 45 -7.59 0.79 -7.36
N ARG A 46 -8.00 1.90 -6.74
CA ARG A 46 -9.27 2.57 -7.11
C ARG A 46 -9.21 3.02 -8.55
N GLU A 47 -10.36 3.02 -9.21
CA GLU A 47 -10.53 3.51 -10.57
C GLU A 47 -11.00 4.97 -10.56
N LYS A 48 -10.88 5.66 -11.70
CA LYS A 48 -11.33 7.06 -11.85
C LYS A 48 -12.80 7.26 -11.45
N SER A 49 -13.66 6.28 -11.74
CA SER A 49 -15.08 6.30 -11.39
C SER A 49 -15.35 6.15 -9.89
N ASP A 50 -14.35 5.77 -9.09
CA ASP A 50 -14.45 5.73 -7.62
C ASP A 50 -14.30 7.11 -6.99
N PHE A 51 -14.00 8.16 -7.77
CA PHE A 51 -13.87 9.53 -7.30
C PHE A 51 -15.01 10.38 -7.81
N GLN A 52 -15.58 11.18 -6.91
CA GLN A 52 -16.46 12.28 -7.27
C GLN A 52 -15.82 13.58 -6.83
N LEU A 53 -15.61 14.47 -7.80
CA LEU A 53 -15.05 15.79 -7.58
C LEU A 53 -16.14 16.84 -7.68
N PHE A 54 -16.09 17.84 -6.81
CA PHE A 54 -17.04 18.94 -6.82
C PHE A 54 -16.48 20.19 -6.15
N GLY A 55 -17.20 21.30 -6.31
CA GLY A 55 -16.72 22.65 -6.04
C GLY A 55 -15.98 23.25 -7.25
N ASP A 56 -15.96 24.58 -7.34
CA ASP A 56 -15.47 25.32 -8.51
C ASP A 56 -14.00 25.03 -8.87
N LYS A 57 -13.21 24.52 -7.91
CA LYS A 57 -11.79 24.19 -8.07
C LYS A 57 -11.50 22.70 -7.81
N ASN A 58 -12.53 21.84 -7.85
CA ASN A 58 -12.44 20.45 -7.43
C ASN A 58 -11.83 20.31 -6.01
N GLN A 59 -12.16 21.24 -5.11
CA GLN A 59 -11.60 21.31 -3.76
C GLN A 59 -12.11 20.18 -2.86
N TYR A 60 -13.15 19.47 -3.28
CA TYR A 60 -13.74 18.36 -2.57
C TYR A 60 -13.65 17.07 -3.39
N VAL A 61 -13.24 15.99 -2.72
CA VAL A 61 -13.11 14.66 -3.31
C VAL A 61 -13.90 13.66 -2.47
N LEU A 62 -14.90 13.01 -3.02
CA LEU A 62 -15.62 11.92 -2.37
C LEU A 62 -15.08 10.59 -2.89
N ALA A 63 -14.84 9.63 -1.99
CA ALA A 63 -14.39 8.30 -2.38
C ALA A 63 -14.80 7.20 -1.37
N PRO A 64 -15.00 5.94 -1.81
CA PRO A 64 -15.44 4.85 -0.94
C PRO A 64 -14.32 4.37 -0.01
N ARG A 65 -14.60 4.07 1.28
CA ARG A 65 -13.55 3.70 2.25
C ARG A 65 -13.07 2.25 2.17
N ASN A 66 -13.84 1.39 1.50
CA ASN A 66 -13.61 -0.05 1.48
C ASN A 66 -12.60 -0.52 0.41
N LYS A 67 -12.04 0.40 -0.39
CA LYS A 67 -11.08 0.09 -1.47
C LYS A 67 -9.65 0.53 -1.11
N GLY A 68 -9.04 -0.15 -0.14
CA GLY A 68 -7.61 -0.02 0.15
C GLY A 68 -7.16 1.37 0.62
N SER A 69 -5.85 1.62 0.51
CA SER A 69 -5.24 2.88 0.91
C SER A 69 -5.67 4.01 -0.02
N PHE A 70 -5.99 5.18 0.55
CA PHE A 70 -6.35 6.35 -0.23
C PHE A 70 -5.91 7.62 0.47
N PHE A 71 -5.29 8.51 -0.29
CA PHE A 71 -4.78 9.78 0.16
C PHE A 71 -5.17 10.84 -0.86
N VAL A 72 -5.62 12.00 -0.38
CA VAL A 72 -5.80 13.17 -1.22
C VAL A 72 -4.71 14.17 -0.85
N SER A 73 -4.07 14.70 -1.88
CA SER A 73 -3.03 15.73 -1.81
C SER A 73 -3.53 16.99 -2.51
N LYS A 74 -2.73 18.06 -2.50
CA LYS A 74 -2.99 19.30 -3.24
C LYS A 74 -3.29 19.03 -4.72
N THR A 75 -2.54 18.12 -5.37
CA THR A 75 -2.66 17.88 -6.83
C THR A 75 -3.25 16.52 -7.17
N TYR A 76 -3.04 15.51 -6.32
CA TYR A 76 -3.33 14.12 -6.66
C TYR A 76 -4.29 13.44 -5.69
N ALA A 77 -5.16 12.59 -6.23
CA ALA A 77 -5.72 11.45 -5.53
C ALA A 77 -4.76 10.27 -5.68
N ILE A 78 -4.30 9.71 -4.57
CA ILE A 78 -3.26 8.69 -4.52
C ILE A 78 -3.83 7.42 -3.89
N THR A 79 -3.71 6.31 -4.61
CA THR A 79 -4.06 4.97 -4.14
C THR A 79 -2.92 4.00 -4.45
N ASP A 80 -3.12 2.71 -4.17
CA ASP A 80 -2.10 1.70 -4.37
C ASP A 80 -2.64 0.41 -4.96
N GLU A 81 -1.82 -0.23 -5.78
CA GLU A 81 -2.01 -1.60 -6.24
C GLU A 81 -0.75 -2.40 -5.92
N TYR A 82 -0.94 -3.65 -5.51
CA TYR A 82 0.20 -4.53 -5.27
C TYR A 82 -0.15 -5.99 -5.49
N LYS A 83 0.91 -6.76 -5.70
CA LYS A 83 0.94 -8.20 -5.60
C LYS A 83 2.22 -8.59 -4.87
N THR A 84 2.08 -9.20 -3.70
CA THR A 84 3.22 -9.64 -2.88
C THR A 84 3.05 -11.10 -2.49
N PHE A 85 4.11 -11.87 -2.53
CA PHE A 85 4.13 -13.27 -2.13
C PHE A 85 4.24 -13.40 -0.61
N ILE A 86 3.54 -14.38 -0.07
CA ILE A 86 3.53 -14.69 1.34
C ILE A 86 4.63 -15.72 1.60
N VAL A 87 5.79 -15.25 2.07
CA VAL A 87 6.92 -16.12 2.42
C VAL A 87 6.74 -16.61 3.86
N LYS A 88 6.32 -17.87 4.01
CA LYS A 88 6.18 -18.57 5.31
C LYS A 88 7.41 -19.44 5.55
N GLU A 89 8.15 -19.19 6.63
CA GLU A 89 9.15 -20.11 7.15
C GLU A 89 8.54 -21.04 8.20
N GLU A 90 8.86 -22.33 8.14
CA GLU A 90 8.43 -23.30 9.17
C GLU A 90 8.97 -22.89 10.55
N GLY A 91 8.06 -22.71 11.51
CA GLY A 91 8.41 -22.31 12.88
C GLY A 91 8.41 -20.81 13.15
N LYS A 92 8.16 -19.94 12.15
CA LYS A 92 7.93 -18.50 12.34
C LYS A 92 6.45 -18.16 12.14
N ILE A 93 5.91 -17.34 13.04
CA ILE A 93 4.48 -16.95 13.05
C ILE A 93 4.20 -15.80 12.05
N HIS A 94 5.24 -15.15 11.51
CA HIS A 94 5.14 -13.93 10.70
C HIS A 94 5.81 -14.12 9.33
N GLU A 95 5.33 -13.38 8.32
CA GLU A 95 5.96 -13.28 7.00
C GLU A 95 7.41 -12.76 7.14
N THR A 96 8.38 -13.52 6.61
CA THR A 96 9.79 -13.09 6.63
C THR A 96 9.99 -11.96 5.61
N PRO A 97 10.59 -10.82 5.99
CA PRO A 97 10.96 -9.78 5.03
C PRO A 97 11.89 -10.37 3.95
N HIS A 98 11.67 -10.01 2.71
CA HIS A 98 12.48 -10.47 1.58
C HIS A 98 12.62 -9.36 0.56
N LEU A 99 13.68 -9.43 -0.25
CA LEU A 99 13.81 -8.60 -1.44
C LEU A 99 12.75 -9.00 -2.46
N GLN A 100 12.34 -8.06 -3.31
CA GLN A 100 11.34 -8.26 -4.35
C GLN A 100 11.59 -9.55 -5.14
N ILE A 101 10.60 -10.44 -5.15
CA ILE A 101 10.60 -11.67 -5.95
C ILE A 101 10.02 -11.36 -7.33
N GLU A 102 10.48 -12.07 -8.36
CA GLU A 102 9.94 -11.94 -9.71
C GLU A 102 8.41 -12.14 -9.72
N GLY A 103 7.70 -11.16 -10.29
CA GLY A 103 6.24 -11.14 -10.34
C GLY A 103 5.57 -10.40 -9.18
N GLU A 104 6.32 -9.94 -8.17
CA GLU A 104 5.83 -8.96 -7.21
C GLU A 104 5.88 -7.55 -7.77
N TYR A 105 4.90 -6.74 -7.37
CA TYR A 105 4.90 -5.31 -7.65
C TYR A 105 4.15 -4.57 -6.54
N TRP A 106 4.49 -3.31 -6.36
CA TRP A 106 3.71 -2.38 -5.56
C TRP A 106 3.83 -1.00 -6.21
N ASN A 107 2.72 -0.51 -6.75
CA ASN A 107 2.67 0.78 -7.41
C ASN A 107 1.84 1.75 -6.58
N LEU A 108 2.32 2.99 -6.46
CA LEU A 108 1.42 4.11 -6.21
C LEU A 108 0.73 4.45 -7.52
N VAL A 109 -0.58 4.67 -7.46
CA VAL A 109 -1.39 5.13 -8.60
C VAL A 109 -1.89 6.54 -8.28
N LEU A 110 -1.50 7.50 -9.11
CA LEU A 110 -1.75 8.91 -8.93
C LEU A 110 -2.71 9.38 -10.00
N TYR A 111 -3.79 10.05 -9.58
CA TYR A 111 -4.78 10.68 -10.44
C TYR A 111 -4.66 12.19 -10.28
N ASN A 112 -4.32 12.91 -11.36
CA ASN A 112 -4.25 14.37 -11.33
C ASN A 112 -5.65 14.97 -11.19
N LEU A 113 -5.89 15.69 -10.09
CA LEU A 113 -7.18 16.30 -9.74
C LEU A 113 -7.39 17.69 -10.37
N ASP A 114 -6.34 18.28 -10.93
CA ASP A 114 -6.39 19.57 -11.61
C ASP A 114 -6.76 19.44 -13.10
N GLU A 115 -6.72 18.23 -13.66
CA GLU A 115 -6.97 17.96 -15.07
C GLU A 115 -8.26 17.16 -15.30
N GLU A 116 -9.02 17.55 -16.33
CA GLU A 116 -10.23 16.84 -16.73
C GLU A 116 -9.90 15.39 -17.13
N GLY A 117 -10.77 14.44 -16.74
CA GLY A 117 -10.57 13.02 -17.04
C GLY A 117 -9.54 12.32 -16.15
N LEU A 118 -8.99 13.01 -15.14
CA LEU A 118 -8.10 12.47 -14.11
C LEU A 118 -6.94 11.65 -14.68
N PRO A 119 -6.01 12.28 -15.41
CA PRO A 119 -4.82 11.60 -15.93
C PRO A 119 -4.15 10.75 -14.85
N GLU A 120 -3.86 9.51 -15.22
CA GLU A 120 -3.30 8.51 -14.31
C GLU A 120 -1.81 8.35 -14.60
N ARG A 121 -1.00 8.27 -13.55
CA ARG A 121 0.36 7.71 -13.63
C ARG A 121 0.65 6.76 -12.49
N LYS A 122 1.64 5.90 -12.68
CA LYS A 122 2.08 4.92 -11.69
C LYS A 122 3.54 5.11 -11.34
N ILE A 123 3.85 4.97 -10.05
CA ILE A 123 5.23 4.94 -9.54
C ILE A 123 5.49 3.56 -8.96
N ASP A 124 6.50 2.85 -9.47
CA ASP A 124 6.93 1.55 -8.93
C ASP A 124 7.73 1.77 -7.64
N LEU A 125 7.15 1.39 -6.50
CA LEU A 125 7.76 1.58 -5.19
C LEU A 125 8.96 0.68 -4.96
N PHE A 126 8.97 -0.54 -5.51
CA PHE A 126 10.14 -1.40 -5.39
C PHE A 126 11.31 -0.82 -6.17
N GLN A 127 11.08 -0.33 -7.38
CA GLN A 127 12.11 0.33 -8.18
C GLN A 127 12.63 1.61 -7.50
N ALA A 128 11.74 2.48 -7.03
CA ALA A 128 12.11 3.73 -6.38
C ALA A 128 12.96 3.47 -5.11
N VAL A 129 12.50 2.56 -4.24
CA VAL A 129 13.21 2.21 -3.00
C VAL A 129 14.55 1.52 -3.30
N ARG A 130 14.60 0.59 -4.27
CA ARG A 130 15.83 -0.10 -4.67
C ARG A 130 16.87 0.85 -5.26
N SER A 131 16.43 1.91 -5.94
CA SER A 131 17.33 2.94 -6.50
C SER A 131 17.97 3.77 -5.39
N TYR A 132 17.27 3.99 -4.28
CA TYR A 132 17.81 4.64 -3.07
C TYR A 132 18.70 3.71 -2.25
N ASN A 133 18.25 2.49 -1.96
CA ASN A 133 19.04 1.45 -1.31
C ASN A 133 18.67 0.07 -1.86
N GLN A 134 19.63 -0.58 -2.52
CA GLN A 134 19.43 -1.84 -3.23
C GLN A 134 18.89 -2.98 -2.33
N LYS A 135 19.17 -2.93 -1.03
CA LYS A 135 18.74 -3.94 -0.06
C LYS A 135 17.50 -3.54 0.74
N SER A 136 16.81 -2.48 0.35
CA SER A 136 15.60 -2.03 1.02
C SER A 136 14.33 -2.37 0.25
N VAL A 137 13.22 -2.54 0.98
CA VAL A 137 11.89 -2.81 0.40
C VAL A 137 10.82 -1.90 1.02
N PRO A 138 9.82 -1.44 0.25
CA PRO A 138 8.69 -0.70 0.77
C PRO A 138 7.84 -1.59 1.69
N THR A 139 7.35 -1.02 2.79
CA THR A 139 6.51 -1.75 3.75
C THR A 139 5.24 -1.03 4.18
N ARG A 140 5.21 0.30 4.13
CA ARG A 140 4.01 1.06 4.52
C ARG A 140 3.92 2.39 3.79
N LEU A 141 2.71 2.76 3.38
CA LEU A 141 2.38 4.09 2.90
C LEU A 141 2.04 4.99 4.09
N ILE A 142 2.58 6.22 4.12
CA ILE A 142 2.36 7.15 5.24
C ILE A 142 1.40 8.26 4.81
N GLY A 143 1.71 8.99 3.76
CA GLY A 143 0.88 10.10 3.27
C GLY A 143 1.70 11.22 2.63
N SER A 144 1.01 12.31 2.29
CA SER A 144 1.60 13.45 1.58
C SER A 144 2.21 14.49 2.53
N TYR A 145 3.40 14.94 2.18
CA TYR A 145 4.20 15.95 2.88
C TYR A 145 4.71 16.98 1.89
N TYR A 146 4.85 18.23 2.35
CA TYR A 146 5.41 19.30 1.53
C TYR A 146 6.57 19.95 2.25
N VAL A 147 7.68 20.11 1.53
CA VAL A 147 8.77 20.98 1.93
C VAL A 147 8.75 22.12 0.94
N GLU A 148 8.38 23.32 1.42
CA GLU A 148 8.00 24.44 0.57
C GLU A 148 6.84 23.99 -0.35
N ASP A 149 7.01 24.09 -1.67
CA ASP A 149 6.03 23.64 -2.66
C ASP A 149 6.33 22.25 -3.24
N THR A 150 7.40 21.59 -2.78
CA THR A 150 7.77 20.26 -3.29
C THR A 150 6.94 19.17 -2.60
N HIS A 151 6.25 18.36 -3.39
CA HIS A 151 5.44 17.25 -2.90
C HIS A 151 6.26 15.98 -2.71
N TYR A 152 6.31 15.52 -1.46
CA TYR A 152 6.85 14.23 -1.06
C TYR A 152 5.76 13.30 -0.56
N PHE A 153 5.90 12.02 -0.84
CA PHE A 153 5.09 10.96 -0.27
C PHE A 153 5.91 10.15 0.72
N GLY A 154 5.48 10.13 1.98
CA GLY A 154 6.16 9.39 3.04
C GLY A 154 5.95 7.89 2.90
N LEU A 155 7.04 7.13 3.03
CA LEU A 155 7.06 5.67 2.98
C LEU A 155 7.83 5.14 4.19
N GLU A 156 7.38 4.02 4.74
CA GLU A 156 8.28 3.18 5.53
C GLU A 156 8.90 2.12 4.65
N ILE A 157 10.20 1.94 4.80
CA ILE A 157 10.99 0.89 4.18
C ILE A 157 11.64 0.02 5.25
N ARG A 158 11.89 -1.25 4.93
CA ARG A 158 12.80 -2.10 5.70
C ARG A 158 14.14 -2.16 5.00
N ASP A 159 15.19 -1.85 5.73
CA ASP A 159 16.57 -2.01 5.31
C ASP A 159 17.05 -3.43 5.67
N LEU A 160 17.22 -4.27 4.64
CA LEU A 160 17.63 -5.67 4.77
C LEU A 160 19.13 -5.84 4.58
N THR A 161 19.93 -4.79 4.82
CA THR A 161 21.39 -4.90 4.74
C THR A 161 21.94 -5.89 5.77
N ASP A 162 21.35 -5.89 6.98
CA ASP A 162 21.48 -6.94 7.99
C ASP A 162 20.16 -7.73 8.03
N GLU A 163 20.18 -8.95 7.50
CA GLU A 163 19.00 -9.81 7.39
C GLU A 163 18.47 -10.29 8.76
N GLU A 164 19.35 -10.37 9.76
CA GLU A 164 18.98 -10.78 11.12
C GLU A 164 18.43 -9.60 11.95
N ASN A 165 18.95 -8.39 11.72
CA ASN A 165 18.59 -7.17 12.46
C ASN A 165 18.16 -6.02 11.53
N TRP A 166 17.19 -6.28 10.66
CA TRP A 166 16.65 -5.25 9.77
C TRP A 166 16.06 -4.06 10.54
N VAL A 167 16.12 -2.89 9.93
CA VAL A 167 15.64 -1.63 10.52
C VAL A 167 14.52 -1.03 9.68
N ILE A 168 13.48 -0.51 10.34
CA ILE A 168 12.43 0.28 9.68
C ILE A 168 12.88 1.73 9.62
N ARG A 169 12.80 2.33 8.43
CA ARG A 169 13.13 3.75 8.20
C ARG A 169 11.96 4.44 7.52
N THR A 170 11.75 5.69 7.86
CA THR A 170 10.88 6.60 7.11
C THR A 170 11.71 7.33 6.07
N VAL A 171 11.30 7.25 4.82
CA VAL A 171 11.90 7.95 3.68
C VAL A 171 10.82 8.70 2.91
N TYR A 172 11.25 9.61 2.04
CA TYR A 172 10.35 10.53 1.34
C TYR A 172 10.55 10.39 -0.17
N LEU A 173 9.52 9.90 -0.86
CA LEU A 173 9.46 9.81 -2.31
C LEU A 173 9.06 11.17 -2.87
N ASN A 174 9.95 11.83 -3.61
CA ASN A 174 9.58 12.99 -4.40
C ASN A 174 8.59 12.53 -5.48
N VAL A 175 7.37 13.07 -5.44
CA VAL A 175 6.30 12.56 -6.28
C VAL A 175 6.62 12.81 -7.76
N GLU A 176 7.13 13.98 -8.12
CA GLU A 176 7.40 14.37 -9.51
C GLU A 176 8.63 13.70 -10.13
N THR A 177 9.68 13.51 -9.36
CA THR A 177 10.96 12.94 -9.86
C THR A 177 11.12 11.45 -9.58
N GLU A 178 10.26 10.89 -8.73
CA GLU A 178 10.29 9.49 -8.26
C GLU A 178 11.55 9.12 -7.46
N GLU A 179 12.34 10.12 -7.07
CA GLU A 179 13.52 9.95 -6.23
C GLU A 179 13.13 9.79 -4.76
N VAL A 180 13.70 8.79 -4.08
CA VAL A 180 13.54 8.60 -2.64
C VAL A 180 14.71 9.24 -1.90
N VAL A 181 14.41 10.08 -0.92
CA VAL A 181 15.40 10.82 -0.14
C VAL A 181 15.18 10.70 1.36
N ASP A 182 16.27 10.89 2.12
CA ASP A 182 16.21 11.22 3.54
C ASP A 182 16.04 12.73 3.69
N LEU A 183 15.16 13.13 4.59
CA LEU A 183 15.01 14.54 4.97
C LEU A 183 15.51 14.73 6.41
N PRO A 184 16.20 15.85 6.71
CA PRO A 184 16.65 16.17 8.07
C PRO A 184 15.51 16.08 9.08
N LYS A 185 15.81 15.63 10.31
CA LYS A 185 14.79 15.45 11.36
C LYS A 185 14.07 16.74 11.75
N ASP A 186 14.71 17.88 11.55
CA ASP A 186 14.21 19.22 11.80
C ASP A 186 13.51 19.86 10.59
N THR A 187 13.33 19.09 9.50
CA THR A 187 12.56 19.53 8.33
C THR A 187 11.15 19.91 8.75
N LYS A 188 10.76 21.13 8.40
CA LYS A 188 9.40 21.62 8.62
C LYS A 188 8.52 21.15 7.47
N PHE A 189 7.71 20.14 7.76
CA PHE A 189 6.73 19.64 6.81
C PHE A 189 5.43 20.43 6.90
N GLY A 190 4.98 20.97 5.77
CA GLY A 190 3.55 21.16 5.54
C GLY A 190 2.89 19.80 5.33
N ARG A 191 1.68 19.61 5.85
CA ARG A 191 0.92 18.39 5.60
C ARG A 191 -0.43 18.76 5.05
N ASP A 192 -0.95 17.93 4.14
CA ASP A 192 -2.33 18.12 3.70
C ASP A 192 -3.28 18.12 4.91
N SER A 193 -3.01 17.28 5.92
CA SER A 193 -3.72 17.22 7.21
C SER A 193 -3.67 18.50 8.06
N ASP A 194 -3.21 19.64 7.55
CA ASP A 194 -3.14 20.91 8.27
C ASP A 194 -4.53 21.52 8.56
N ILE A 195 -5.65 20.95 8.06
CA ILE A 195 -6.98 21.17 8.68
C ILE A 195 -6.92 20.76 10.16
N SER A 196 -6.23 19.69 10.53
CA SER A 196 -6.06 19.31 11.94
C SER A 196 -5.41 20.41 12.76
N ALA A 197 -4.41 21.10 12.21
CA ALA A 197 -3.72 22.17 12.92
C ALA A 197 -4.60 23.42 12.99
N THR A 198 -5.16 23.85 11.85
CA THR A 198 -6.06 25.00 11.71
C THR A 198 -7.34 24.86 12.53
N ALA A 199 -7.95 23.67 12.54
CA ALA A 199 -9.17 23.41 13.28
C ALA A 199 -8.95 23.22 14.78
N ARG A 200 -7.73 22.82 15.20
CA ARG A 200 -7.34 22.79 16.63
C ARG A 200 -7.09 24.18 17.20
N ILE A 201 -6.63 25.13 16.38
CA ILE A 201 -6.43 26.53 16.81
C ILE A 201 -7.69 27.40 16.68
N THR A 202 -8.70 26.93 15.95
CA THR A 202 -10.02 27.58 15.85
C THR A 202 -11.09 26.81 16.64
N ASN A 203 -12.31 27.34 16.70
CA ASN A 203 -13.46 26.62 17.27
C ASN A 203 -14.06 25.58 16.31
N PHE A 204 -13.50 25.39 15.12
CA PHE A 204 -14.04 24.50 14.07
C PHE A 204 -14.26 23.07 14.58
N ASN A 205 -13.29 22.50 15.30
CA ASN A 205 -13.44 21.17 15.93
C ASN A 205 -14.66 21.09 16.83
N LYS A 206 -14.85 22.09 17.68
CA LYS A 206 -15.97 22.15 18.60
C LYS A 206 -17.30 22.22 17.85
N VAL A 207 -17.33 22.91 16.71
CA VAL A 207 -18.53 23.03 15.87
C VAL A 207 -18.86 21.70 15.18
N ILE A 208 -17.90 21.05 14.52
CA ILE A 208 -18.14 19.78 13.82
C ILE A 208 -18.39 18.61 14.79
N ASP A 209 -17.68 18.55 15.92
CA ASP A 209 -17.89 17.55 16.97
C ASP A 209 -19.30 17.71 17.58
N SER A 210 -19.77 18.95 17.79
CA SER A 210 -21.14 19.20 18.29
C SER A 210 -22.23 18.76 17.31
N LYS A 211 -21.87 18.62 16.04
CA LYS A 211 -22.72 18.12 14.95
C LYS A 211 -22.53 16.64 14.68
N GLY A 212 -21.79 15.91 15.52
CA GLY A 212 -21.60 14.46 15.43
C GLY A 212 -20.55 13.99 14.42
N TYR A 213 -19.70 14.88 13.91
CA TYR A 213 -18.59 14.54 13.01
C TYR A 213 -17.29 14.35 13.82
N ILE A 214 -16.46 13.35 13.49
CA ILE A 214 -15.19 13.14 14.20
C ILE A 214 -14.13 14.10 13.67
N GLY A 215 -13.79 15.11 14.48
CA GLY A 215 -12.51 15.84 14.47
C GLY A 215 -12.02 16.40 13.12
N PRO A 216 -10.89 17.11 13.11
CA PRO A 216 -10.37 17.72 11.90
C PRO A 216 -9.38 16.79 11.21
N LEU A 217 -9.89 15.82 10.48
CA LEU A 217 -9.11 15.16 9.44
C LEU A 217 -9.45 15.85 8.12
N ASN A 218 -8.61 15.70 7.09
CA ASN A 218 -9.03 15.97 5.71
C ASN A 218 -10.02 14.89 5.23
N GLU A 219 -10.81 14.36 6.13
CA GLU A 219 -11.72 13.25 5.94
C GLU A 219 -12.90 13.50 6.87
N ILE A 220 -14.06 13.87 6.33
CA ILE A 220 -15.30 13.78 7.12
C ILE A 220 -15.73 12.33 7.08
N VAL A 221 -15.70 11.68 8.25
CA VAL A 221 -16.09 10.28 8.44
C VAL A 221 -17.26 10.19 9.39
N THR A 222 -18.20 9.30 9.10
CA THR A 222 -19.34 8.99 9.99
C THR A 222 -19.00 7.95 11.07
N THR A 223 -17.72 7.58 11.23
CA THR A 223 -17.30 6.72 12.34
C THR A 223 -17.74 7.35 13.64
N ARG A 224 -18.38 6.56 14.51
CA ARG A 224 -19.17 7.05 15.63
C ARG A 224 -18.30 7.06 16.89
N PHE A 225 -18.38 8.11 17.71
CA PHE A 225 -18.49 7.86 19.15
C PHE A 225 -19.94 7.44 19.39
N GLU A 226 -20.16 6.32 20.08
CA GLU A 226 -21.47 5.69 20.24
C GLU A 226 -22.60 6.69 20.56
N GLY A 227 -23.65 6.73 19.71
CA GLY A 227 -24.94 7.35 20.03
C GLY A 227 -25.28 8.71 19.40
N GLN A 228 -24.40 9.32 18.60
CA GLN A 228 -24.70 10.61 17.94
C GLN A 228 -25.08 10.44 16.46
N VAL A 229 -26.14 11.13 16.03
CA VAL A 229 -26.57 11.25 14.62
C VAL A 229 -25.97 12.54 14.07
N PRO A 230 -25.20 12.50 12.96
CA PRO A 230 -24.66 13.71 12.35
C PRO A 230 -25.77 14.71 12.00
N ASP A 231 -25.57 15.98 12.29
CA ASP A 231 -26.53 17.03 11.96
C ASP A 231 -26.62 17.20 10.43
N PRO A 232 -27.78 16.95 9.81
CA PRO A 232 -27.98 17.13 8.37
C PRO A 232 -28.04 18.62 7.97
N ASN A 233 -28.12 19.55 8.93
CA ASN A 233 -28.12 20.98 8.64
C ASN A 233 -26.70 21.53 8.53
N ILE A 234 -25.95 21.03 7.56
CA ILE A 234 -24.73 21.67 7.05
C ILE A 234 -24.98 22.11 5.61
N ASN A 235 -24.48 23.30 5.24
CA ASN A 235 -24.71 23.89 3.91
C ASN A 235 -24.29 22.94 2.77
N LEU A 236 -23.31 22.07 3.03
CA LEU A 236 -22.81 21.07 2.08
C LEU A 236 -23.91 20.15 1.53
N TYR A 237 -24.86 19.68 2.36
CA TYR A 237 -25.93 18.79 1.90
C TYR A 237 -27.03 19.52 1.11
N SER A 238 -27.19 20.83 1.34
CA SER A 238 -28.08 21.65 0.52
C SER A 238 -27.52 21.90 -0.87
N LEU A 239 -26.19 22.03 -0.99
CA LEU A 239 -25.50 22.25 -2.27
C LEU A 239 -25.26 20.94 -3.03
N TYR A 240 -25.03 19.83 -2.31
CA TYR A 240 -24.70 18.51 -2.86
C TYR A 240 -25.48 17.41 -2.13
N PRO A 241 -26.77 17.21 -2.48
CA PRO A 241 -27.68 16.33 -1.74
C PRO A 241 -27.32 14.84 -1.82
N ASP A 242 -26.52 14.42 -2.79
CA ASP A 242 -26.08 13.02 -2.94
C ASP A 242 -24.94 12.63 -1.97
N ILE A 243 -24.28 13.61 -1.34
CA ILE A 243 -23.18 13.37 -0.40
C ILE A 243 -23.69 12.77 0.90
N GLU A 244 -24.85 13.21 1.39
CA GLU A 244 -25.42 12.75 2.66
C GLU A 244 -25.58 11.22 2.67
N ASP A 245 -26.25 10.68 1.65
CA ASP A 245 -26.44 9.23 1.52
C ASP A 245 -25.10 8.49 1.36
N LYS A 246 -24.15 9.05 0.61
CA LYS A 246 -22.83 8.43 0.41
C LYS A 246 -22.02 8.35 1.70
N LEU A 247 -22.00 9.43 2.49
CA LEU A 247 -21.28 9.48 3.77
C LEU A 247 -21.95 8.64 4.85
N ILE A 248 -23.28 8.68 4.94
CA ILE A 248 -24.05 8.03 6.01
C ILE A 248 -24.30 6.55 5.71
N ASN A 249 -24.74 6.22 4.50
CA ASN A 249 -25.26 4.90 4.16
C ASN A 249 -24.29 4.08 3.30
N GLN A 250 -23.44 4.72 2.48
CA GLN A 250 -22.58 4.00 1.54
C GLN A 250 -21.12 3.83 2.00
N ASN A 251 -20.76 4.30 3.20
CA ASN A 251 -19.40 4.23 3.76
C ASN A 251 -18.34 4.91 2.87
N TRP A 252 -18.68 6.09 2.35
CA TRP A 252 -17.73 6.98 1.67
C TRP A 252 -17.11 7.95 2.67
N SER A 253 -16.04 8.61 2.21
CA SER A 253 -15.39 9.70 2.90
C SER A 253 -15.27 10.91 1.99
N LEU A 254 -15.39 12.09 2.60
CA LEU A 254 -15.15 13.37 1.95
C LEU A 254 -13.77 13.89 2.32
N TYR A 255 -12.95 14.11 1.30
CA TYR A 255 -11.63 14.69 1.40
C TYR A 255 -11.61 16.12 0.89
N VAL A 256 -10.79 16.96 1.53
CA VAL A 256 -10.71 18.39 1.26
C VAL A 256 -9.29 18.77 0.85
N ARG A 257 -9.17 19.45 -0.29
CA ARG A 257 -7.93 20.06 -0.79
C ARG A 257 -7.82 21.46 -0.22
N THR A 258 -7.13 21.56 0.90
CA THR A 258 -7.12 22.74 1.78
C THR A 258 -6.55 23.99 1.12
N ASP A 259 -5.67 23.83 0.13
CA ASP A 259 -5.10 24.91 -0.67
C ASP A 259 -6.10 25.52 -1.67
N LYS A 260 -7.20 24.82 -1.96
CA LYS A 260 -8.23 25.26 -2.91
C LYS A 260 -9.44 25.90 -2.25
N VAL A 261 -9.66 25.63 -0.96
CA VAL A 261 -10.79 26.18 -0.18
C VAL A 261 -10.52 27.65 0.14
N THR A 262 -11.51 28.51 -0.11
CA THR A 262 -11.45 29.92 0.27
C THR A 262 -12.08 30.16 1.64
N PRO A 263 -11.70 31.23 2.38
CA PRO A 263 -12.27 31.50 3.71
C PRO A 263 -13.79 31.72 3.75
N ASP A 264 -14.41 32.01 2.61
CA ASP A 264 -15.84 32.28 2.47
C ASP A 264 -16.68 31.00 2.24
N GLU A 265 -16.03 29.85 2.00
CA GLU A 265 -16.63 28.51 1.77
C GLU A 265 -16.59 27.62 3.02
#